data_AF-A0A9W6PTA0-F1
#
_entry.id   AF-A0A9W6PTA0-F1
#
_cell.length_a   1.000
_cell.length_b   1.000
_cell.length_c   1.000
_cell.angle_alpha   90.00
_cell.angle_beta   90.00
_cell.angle_gamma   90.00
#
_symmetry.space_group_name_H-M   'P 1'
#
loop_
_entity.id
_entity.type
_entity.pdbx_description
1 polymer ?
#
loop_
_entity_poly.entity_id
_entity_poly.type
_entity_poly.pdbx_seq_one_letter_code
_entity_poly.pdbx_strand_id
1 'polypeptide(L)'
;MTHTLLHQVLVSDLVVPIGLAETEDQESLTGFGARLADDTWLRSDLMVFRKEQARDGLWYIDGGPLLAVEVASDASRRADLGRKKELYERFGVPSYWVVDLREDEPEVQVFELDDHGRYVERARVTRGRTCRLTRPFPIELAPDAIFDRLPRRPAPRRRATVSDQAGTHRSGPDLPHCEEPILVDAFGHRWPTGAEKVELWDGCPVFYGEWDERDVEIAQRAYPGRVVRLDQPPGEPGTMTVLPGPGTVPHPRGHG
;
A
#
# COMPACT_ATOMS: atom_id res chain seq x y z
N MET A 1 -15.67 -5.61 -10.45
CA MET A 1 -14.70 -6.26 -9.55
C MET A 1 -14.60 -5.38 -8.33
N THR A 2 -14.55 -5.95 -7.12
CA THR A 2 -14.28 -5.19 -5.90
C THR A 2 -12.89 -4.57 -5.97
N HIS A 3 -12.69 -3.42 -5.34
CA HIS A 3 -11.43 -2.66 -5.38
C HIS A 3 -10.23 -3.53 -4.98
N THR A 4 -10.40 -4.42 -3.99
CA THR A 4 -9.38 -5.37 -3.51
C THR A 4 -9.00 -6.45 -4.54
N LEU A 5 -9.96 -6.97 -5.32
CA LEU A 5 -9.65 -7.97 -6.35
C LEU A 5 -8.88 -7.36 -7.51
N LEU A 6 -9.25 -6.14 -7.91
CA LEU A 6 -8.56 -5.39 -8.95
C LEU A 6 -7.11 -5.09 -8.55
N HIS A 7 -6.90 -4.67 -7.30
CA HIS A 7 -5.56 -4.50 -6.72
C HIS A 7 -4.70 -5.75 -6.89
N GLN A 8 -5.21 -6.92 -6.48
CA GLN A 8 -4.44 -8.17 -6.56
C GLN A 8 -4.14 -8.61 -8.00
N VAL A 9 -5.04 -8.33 -8.94
CA VAL A 9 -4.78 -8.56 -10.37
C VAL A 9 -3.63 -7.68 -10.86
N LEU A 10 -3.64 -6.38 -10.55
CA LEU A 10 -2.57 -5.46 -10.96
C LEU A 10 -1.21 -5.84 -10.37
N VAL A 11 -1.17 -6.24 -9.10
CA VAL A 11 0.07 -6.75 -8.48
C VAL A 11 0.57 -8.00 -9.21
N SER A 12 -0.33 -8.94 -9.50
CA SER A 12 0.02 -10.20 -10.18
C SER A 12 0.54 -9.96 -11.60
N ASP A 13 -0.03 -8.98 -12.30
CA ASP A 13 0.37 -8.61 -13.67
C ASP A 13 1.80 -8.03 -13.72
N LEU A 14 2.33 -7.52 -12.61
CA LEU A 14 3.72 -7.04 -12.50
C LEU A 14 4.73 -8.16 -12.20
N VAL A 15 4.31 -9.26 -11.58
CA VAL A 15 5.23 -10.31 -11.09
C VAL A 15 6.06 -10.91 -12.22
N VAL A 16 5.42 -11.29 -13.34
CA VAL A 16 6.10 -11.91 -14.47
C VAL A 16 7.09 -10.96 -15.17
N PRO A 17 6.70 -9.75 -15.60
CA PRO A 17 7.64 -8.86 -16.29
C PRO A 17 8.81 -8.44 -15.40
N ILE A 18 8.60 -8.26 -14.09
CA ILE A 18 9.67 -7.95 -13.14
C ILE A 18 10.58 -9.17 -12.94
N GLY A 19 10.03 -10.35 -12.66
CA GLY A 19 10.80 -11.58 -12.45
C GLY A 19 11.64 -11.99 -13.66
N LEU A 20 11.21 -11.68 -14.88
CA LEU A 20 11.99 -11.92 -16.09
C LEU A 20 13.14 -10.93 -16.32
N ALA A 21 13.10 -9.77 -15.68
CA ALA A 21 14.08 -8.69 -15.84
C ALA A 21 15.14 -8.65 -14.72
N GLU A 22 14.92 -9.38 -13.62
CA GLU A 22 15.84 -9.54 -12.50
C GLU A 22 17.20 -10.13 -12.91
N THR A 23 18.25 -9.73 -12.18
CA THR A 23 19.57 -10.34 -12.27
C THR A 23 19.73 -11.50 -11.27
N GLU A 24 20.78 -12.31 -11.42
CA GLU A 24 20.98 -13.54 -10.62
C GLU A 24 21.02 -13.31 -9.10
N ASP A 25 21.48 -12.15 -8.66
CA ASP A 25 21.59 -11.73 -7.24
C ASP A 25 20.30 -11.11 -6.68
N GLN A 26 19.29 -10.92 -7.52
CA GLN A 26 18.02 -10.28 -7.18
C GLN A 26 16.90 -11.29 -7.03
N GLU A 27 15.89 -10.90 -6.25
CA GLU A 27 14.65 -11.63 -6.07
C GLU A 27 13.50 -10.63 -5.87
N SER A 28 12.31 -10.98 -6.36
CA SER A 28 11.08 -10.25 -6.03
C SER A 28 10.07 -11.05 -5.23
N LEU A 29 9.38 -10.36 -4.33
CA LEU A 29 8.28 -10.90 -3.53
C LEU A 29 7.12 -9.92 -3.47
N THR A 30 5.90 -10.45 -3.39
CA THR A 30 4.68 -9.66 -3.21
C THR A 30 4.29 -9.58 -1.74
N GLY A 31 3.72 -8.45 -1.33
CA GLY A 31 3.22 -8.26 0.04
C GLY A 31 4.28 -8.51 1.12
N PHE A 32 5.54 -8.17 0.86
CA PHE A 32 6.69 -8.44 1.74
C PHE A 32 7.15 -7.18 2.48
N GLY A 33 7.78 -7.36 3.65
CA GLY A 33 8.24 -6.25 4.50
C GLY A 33 9.69 -5.81 4.22
N ALA A 34 10.01 -4.57 4.53
CA ALA A 34 11.37 -4.04 4.62
C ALA A 34 11.56 -3.33 5.95
N ARG A 35 12.53 -3.79 6.75
CA ARG A 35 12.95 -3.16 7.99
C ARG A 35 14.02 -2.11 7.66
N LEU A 36 13.58 -0.87 7.47
CA LEU A 36 14.45 0.26 7.11
C LEU A 36 15.22 0.81 8.32
N ALA A 37 14.60 0.75 9.50
CA ALA A 37 15.20 1.01 10.81
C ALA A 37 14.44 0.25 11.90
N ASP A 38 14.94 0.23 13.13
CA ASP A 38 14.27 -0.43 14.25
C ASP A 38 12.84 0.08 14.47
N ASP A 39 12.59 1.35 14.16
CA ASP A 39 11.31 2.03 14.31
C ASP A 39 10.62 2.32 12.96
N THR A 40 11.16 1.86 11.83
CA THR A 40 10.52 2.06 10.52
C THR A 40 10.51 0.78 9.70
N TRP A 41 9.31 0.24 9.51
CA TRP A 41 9.05 -0.99 8.77
C TRP A 41 7.95 -0.70 7.75
N LEU A 42 8.24 -0.91 6.48
CA LEU A 42 7.28 -0.71 5.40
C LEU A 42 6.97 -2.03 4.71
N ARG A 43 5.76 -2.13 4.17
CA ARG A 43 5.34 -3.28 3.36
C ARG A 43 5.01 -2.76 1.97
N SER A 44 5.48 -3.41 0.93
CA SER A 44 5.13 -3.04 -0.44
C SER A 44 4.34 -4.15 -1.08
N ASP A 45 3.54 -3.77 -2.07
CA ASP A 45 2.75 -4.74 -2.81
C ASP A 45 3.66 -5.65 -3.64
N LEU A 46 4.77 -5.11 -4.14
CA LEU A 46 5.88 -5.87 -4.72
C LEU A 46 7.21 -5.18 -4.37
N MET A 47 8.23 -5.97 -4.06
CA MET A 47 9.61 -5.48 -3.89
C MET A 47 10.57 -6.28 -4.76
N VAL A 48 11.63 -5.65 -5.23
CA VAL A 48 12.86 -6.30 -5.72
C VAL A 48 13.98 -5.97 -4.76
N PHE A 49 14.71 -6.98 -4.29
CA PHE A 49 15.80 -6.83 -3.34
C PHE A 49 16.97 -7.76 -3.69
N ARG A 50 18.13 -7.55 -3.07
CA ARG A 50 19.24 -8.51 -3.17
C ARG A 50 18.95 -9.69 -2.27
N LYS A 51 19.17 -10.91 -2.75
CA LYS A 51 18.91 -12.16 -2.00
C LYS A 51 19.52 -12.18 -0.59
N GLU A 52 20.70 -11.57 -0.42
CA GLU A 52 21.39 -11.46 0.87
C GLU A 52 20.65 -10.65 1.95
N GLN A 53 19.69 -9.80 1.54
CA GLN A 53 18.87 -8.99 2.47
C GLN A 53 17.75 -9.81 3.11
N ALA A 54 17.34 -10.91 2.47
CA ALA A 54 16.35 -11.83 3.01
C ALA A 54 17.00 -12.82 3.97
N ARG A 55 16.28 -13.19 5.04
CA ARG A 55 16.69 -14.25 5.97
C ARG A 55 15.60 -15.30 6.03
N ASP A 56 16.01 -16.56 6.07
CA ASP A 56 15.09 -17.69 6.09
C ASP A 56 14.05 -17.58 7.21
N GLY A 57 12.78 -17.74 6.84
CA GLY A 57 11.64 -17.73 7.77
C GLY A 57 11.19 -16.34 8.22
N LEU A 58 11.82 -15.26 7.78
CA LEU A 58 11.34 -13.90 8.02
C LEU A 58 10.41 -13.45 6.89
N TRP A 59 9.41 -12.66 7.25
CA TRP A 59 8.46 -12.04 6.30
C TRP A 59 8.94 -10.65 5.82
N TYR A 60 10.21 -10.31 6.11
CA TYR A 60 10.81 -9.03 5.77
C TYR A 60 12.30 -9.14 5.42
N ILE A 61 12.80 -8.16 4.69
CA ILE A 61 14.23 -7.93 4.44
C ILE A 61 14.83 -6.92 5.42
N ASP A 62 16.15 -7.01 5.65
CA ASP A 62 16.91 -5.96 6.34
C ASP A 62 17.35 -4.85 5.35
N GLY A 63 17.07 -3.60 5.70
CA GLY A 63 17.39 -2.43 4.87
C GLY A 63 16.41 -2.17 3.73
N GLY A 64 16.74 -1.20 2.88
CA GLY A 64 15.91 -0.80 1.74
C GLY A 64 15.98 -1.77 0.56
N PRO A 65 14.87 -2.07 -0.12
CA PRO A 65 14.91 -2.84 -1.37
C PRO A 65 15.61 -2.05 -2.49
N LEU A 66 15.90 -2.71 -3.61
CA LEU A 66 16.36 -2.07 -4.84
C LEU A 66 15.22 -1.33 -5.55
N LEU A 67 14.02 -1.90 -5.49
CA LEU A 67 12.77 -1.32 -5.99
C LEU A 67 11.63 -1.66 -5.03
N ALA A 68 10.86 -0.65 -4.64
CA ALA A 68 9.56 -0.81 -4.01
C ALA A 68 8.44 -0.38 -4.98
N VAL A 69 7.43 -1.23 -5.15
CA VAL A 69 6.26 -0.94 -5.98
C VAL A 69 5.01 -0.96 -5.10
N GLU A 70 4.24 0.12 -5.18
CA GLU A 70 2.89 0.20 -4.59
C GLU A 70 1.85 0.24 -5.70
N VAL A 71 0.78 -0.52 -5.51
CA VAL A 71 -0.43 -0.43 -6.31
C VAL A 71 -1.44 0.36 -5.49
N ALA A 72 -1.68 1.60 -5.87
CA ALA A 72 -2.50 2.51 -5.09
C ALA A 72 -3.94 2.00 -5.00
N SER A 73 -4.44 1.89 -3.77
CA SER A 73 -5.87 1.71 -3.47
C SER A 73 -6.50 2.97 -2.90
N ASP A 74 -7.82 3.02 -2.81
CA ASP A 74 -8.50 4.12 -2.13
C ASP A 74 -7.94 4.36 -0.72
N ALA A 75 -7.62 3.28 0.01
CA ALA A 75 -7.03 3.37 1.35
C ALA A 75 -5.56 3.82 1.35
N SER A 76 -4.75 3.36 0.39
CA SER A 76 -3.29 3.53 0.43
C SER A 76 -2.77 4.70 -0.41
N ARG A 77 -3.52 5.16 -1.43
CA ARG A 77 -3.09 6.15 -2.43
C ARG A 77 -2.43 7.38 -1.83
N ARG A 78 -3.02 7.96 -0.78
CA ARG A 78 -2.46 9.13 -0.09
C ARG A 78 -1.12 8.81 0.58
N ALA A 79 -0.99 7.65 1.21
CA ALA A 79 0.24 7.22 1.84
C ALA A 79 1.33 6.90 0.79
N ASP A 80 0.97 6.19 -0.27
CA ASP A 80 1.89 5.76 -1.32
C ASP A 80 2.46 6.94 -2.11
N LEU A 81 1.65 7.95 -2.43
CA LEU A 81 2.12 9.16 -3.13
C LEU A 81 2.81 10.19 -2.21
N GLY A 82 2.59 10.06 -0.89
CA GLY A 82 3.09 10.95 0.14
C GLY A 82 4.09 10.27 1.08
N ARG A 83 3.62 9.88 2.27
CA ARG A 83 4.50 9.51 3.39
C ARG A 83 5.42 8.32 3.09
N LYS A 84 4.94 7.29 2.41
CA LYS A 84 5.78 6.13 2.06
C LYS A 84 6.88 6.48 1.08
N LYS A 85 6.56 7.31 0.08
CA LYS A 85 7.56 7.87 -0.84
C LYS A 85 8.64 8.63 -0.08
N GLU A 86 8.27 9.49 0.87
CA GLU A 86 9.24 10.22 1.71
C GLU A 86 10.10 9.28 2.57
N LEU A 87 9.51 8.23 3.14
CA LEU A 87 10.23 7.26 3.95
C LEU A 87 11.24 6.48 3.10
N TYR A 88 10.82 5.96 1.95
CA TYR A 88 11.72 5.26 1.02
C TYR A 88 12.84 6.18 0.51
N GLU A 89 12.53 7.45 0.18
CA GLU A 89 13.52 8.47 -0.19
C GLU A 89 14.55 8.66 0.94
N ARG A 90 14.07 8.88 2.17
CA ARG A 90 14.91 9.14 3.34
C ARG A 90 15.83 7.97 3.68
N PHE A 91 15.41 6.74 3.42
CA PHE A 91 16.21 5.53 3.63
C PHE A 91 17.02 5.09 2.42
N GLY A 92 17.06 5.91 1.35
CA GLY A 92 17.94 5.70 0.22
C GLY A 92 17.54 4.55 -0.70
N VAL A 93 16.26 4.20 -0.77
CA VAL A 93 15.76 3.20 -1.73
C VAL A 93 15.96 3.75 -3.15
N PRO A 94 16.65 3.04 -4.06
CA PRO A 94 17.03 3.62 -5.36
C PRO A 94 15.86 3.86 -6.31
N SER A 95 14.82 3.03 -6.25
CA SER A 95 13.69 3.07 -7.18
C SER A 95 12.37 2.86 -6.44
N TYR A 96 11.38 3.70 -6.76
CA TYR A 96 10.05 3.63 -6.18
C TYR A 96 8.99 3.86 -7.24
N TRP A 97 8.09 2.90 -7.40
CA TRP A 97 7.01 2.99 -8.39
C TRP A 97 5.66 3.02 -7.72
N VAL A 98 4.77 3.86 -8.24
CA VAL A 98 3.36 3.86 -7.86
C VAL A 98 2.53 3.58 -9.10
N VAL A 99 1.83 2.44 -9.09
CA VAL A 99 0.82 2.10 -10.08
C VAL A 99 -0.52 2.58 -9.57
N ASP A 100 -1.23 3.35 -10.38
CA ASP A 100 -2.50 3.95 -10.03
C ASP A 100 -3.50 3.76 -11.17
N LEU A 101 -4.76 3.52 -10.83
CA LEU A 101 -5.87 3.58 -11.78
C LEU A 101 -6.50 4.98 -11.68
N ARG A 102 -6.19 5.83 -12.66
CA ARG A 102 -6.78 7.16 -12.79
C ARG A 102 -7.87 7.11 -13.85
N GLU A 103 -9.10 7.44 -13.48
CA GLU A 103 -10.25 7.35 -14.39
C GLU A 103 -10.40 5.94 -15.03
N ASP A 104 -10.13 4.90 -14.24
CA ASP A 104 -10.10 3.48 -14.65
C ASP A 104 -8.96 3.10 -15.63
N GLU A 105 -8.00 3.99 -15.88
CA GLU A 105 -6.85 3.75 -16.77
C GLU A 105 -5.54 3.61 -15.97
N PRO A 106 -4.68 2.63 -16.30
CA PRO A 106 -3.42 2.42 -15.60
C PRO A 106 -2.40 3.50 -15.90
N GLU A 107 -1.84 4.07 -14.84
CA GLU A 107 -0.71 5.00 -14.84
C GLU A 107 0.39 4.43 -13.93
N VAL A 108 1.63 4.40 -14.43
CA VAL A 108 2.81 4.04 -13.63
C VAL A 108 3.68 5.29 -13.45
N GLN A 109 3.80 5.74 -12.20
CA GLN A 109 4.74 6.80 -11.81
C GLN A 109 6.04 6.16 -11.33
N VAL A 110 7.16 6.57 -11.92
CA VAL A 110 8.50 6.03 -11.65
C VAL A 110 9.34 7.11 -11.01
N PHE A 111 9.77 6.88 -9.78
CA PHE A 111 10.70 7.73 -9.05
C PHE A 111 12.05 7.04 -8.92
N GLU A 112 13.12 7.76 -9.22
CA GLU A 112 14.50 7.31 -9.02
C GLU A 112 15.23 8.27 -8.09
N LEU A 113 16.05 7.71 -7.20
CA LEU A 113 16.87 8.50 -6.29
C LEU A 113 18.06 9.08 -7.06
N ASP A 114 18.23 10.39 -6.98
CA ASP A 114 19.38 11.09 -7.56
C ASP A 114 20.62 11.03 -6.65
N ASP A 115 21.72 11.59 -7.12
CA ASP A 115 22.99 11.64 -6.38
C ASP A 115 22.92 12.52 -5.11
N HIS A 116 21.86 13.31 -4.95
CA HIS A 116 21.58 14.12 -3.77
C HIS A 116 20.67 13.42 -2.77
N GLY A 117 20.29 12.16 -3.02
CA GLY A 117 19.38 11.41 -2.15
C GLY A 117 17.94 11.90 -2.23
N ARG A 118 17.53 12.50 -3.36
CA ARG A 118 16.17 12.98 -3.59
C ARG A 118 15.52 12.20 -4.72
N TYR A 119 14.24 11.90 -4.57
CA TYR A 119 13.46 11.30 -5.64
C TYR A 119 13.11 12.32 -6.71
N VAL A 120 13.43 11.95 -7.94
CA VAL A 120 13.01 12.64 -9.16
C VAL A 120 12.02 11.75 -9.89
N GLU A 121 10.90 12.32 -10.34
CA GLU A 121 9.98 11.60 -11.24
C GLU A 121 10.66 11.39 -12.58
N ARG A 122 11.15 10.17 -12.81
CA ARG A 122 11.88 9.80 -14.02
C ARG A 122 10.94 9.60 -15.20
N ALA A 123 9.77 9.02 -14.93
CA ALA A 123 8.75 8.77 -15.94
C ALA A 123 7.35 8.72 -15.31
N ARG A 124 6.36 9.08 -16.13
CA ARG A 124 4.95 8.80 -15.89
C ARG A 124 4.39 8.15 -17.14
N VAL A 125 4.13 6.85 -17.05
CA VAL A 125 3.75 6.02 -18.20
C VAL A 125 2.26 5.73 -18.11
N THR A 126 1.51 6.33 -19.03
CA THR A 126 0.09 6.08 -19.19
C THR A 126 -0.13 5.06 -20.31
N ARG A 127 -1.38 4.66 -20.49
CA ARG A 127 -1.81 3.89 -21.66
C ARG A 127 -1.29 4.44 -22.99
N GLY A 128 -0.97 3.55 -23.93
CA GLY A 128 -0.47 3.85 -25.26
C GLY A 128 0.98 4.35 -25.29
N ARG A 129 1.65 4.42 -24.12
CA ARG A 129 3.04 4.83 -24.01
C ARG A 129 3.90 3.68 -23.50
N THR A 130 5.14 3.72 -23.95
CA THR A 130 6.19 2.79 -23.54
C THR A 130 7.39 3.58 -23.05
N CYS A 131 8.00 3.14 -21.96
CA CYS A 131 9.22 3.73 -21.42
C CYS A 131 10.21 2.63 -21.06
N ARG A 132 11.46 2.77 -21.53
CA ARG A 132 12.54 1.87 -21.13
C ARG A 132 13.25 2.45 -19.91
N LEU A 133 13.24 1.69 -18.82
CA LEU A 133 14.00 1.96 -17.61
C LEU A 133 15.30 1.15 -17.61
N THR A 134 16.26 1.59 -16.82
CA THR A 134 17.56 0.91 -16.66
C THR A 134 17.88 0.54 -15.22
N ARG A 135 17.08 1.01 -14.26
CA ARG A 135 17.23 0.76 -12.83
C ARG A 135 15.93 0.16 -12.26
N PRO A 136 16.01 -0.81 -11.34
CA PRO A 136 17.24 -1.49 -10.90
C PRO A 136 17.83 -2.44 -11.96
N PHE A 137 17.07 -2.71 -13.02
CA PHE A 137 17.47 -3.49 -14.18
C PHE A 137 16.81 -2.92 -15.45
N PRO A 138 17.27 -3.32 -16.66
CA PRO A 138 16.61 -2.95 -17.89
C PRO A 138 15.22 -3.57 -18.01
N ILE A 139 14.19 -2.73 -18.06
CA ILE A 139 12.79 -3.17 -18.25
C ILE A 139 12.05 -2.17 -19.13
N GLU A 140 11.17 -2.69 -19.99
CA GLU A 140 10.26 -1.89 -20.78
C GLU A 140 8.89 -1.83 -20.09
N LEU A 141 8.52 -0.64 -19.63
CA LEU A 141 7.20 -0.39 -19.06
C LEU A 141 6.23 0.04 -20.14
N ALA A 142 5.25 -0.81 -20.41
CA ALA A 142 4.13 -0.54 -21.31
C ALA A 142 2.83 -0.97 -20.61
N PRO A 143 2.06 -0.04 -20.02
CA PRO A 143 0.84 -0.37 -19.26
C PRO A 143 -0.17 -1.22 -20.04
N ASP A 144 -0.28 -1.04 -21.36
CA ASP A 144 -1.16 -1.84 -22.22
C ASP A 144 -0.76 -3.32 -22.33
N ALA A 145 0.54 -3.62 -22.21
CA ALA A 145 1.06 -4.97 -22.28
C ALA A 145 1.07 -5.64 -20.88
N ILE A 146 1.31 -4.84 -19.85
CA ILE A 146 1.39 -5.33 -18.46
C ILE A 146 -0.02 -5.59 -17.90
N PHE A 147 -0.93 -4.61 -18.04
CA PHE A 147 -2.27 -4.66 -17.43
C PHE A 147 -3.37 -5.00 -18.44
N ASP A 148 -3.09 -5.90 -19.38
CA ASP A 148 -3.97 -6.23 -20.50
C ASP A 148 -5.31 -6.88 -20.09
N ARG A 149 -5.37 -7.41 -18.87
CA ARG A 149 -6.54 -8.06 -18.25
C ARG A 149 -7.58 -7.09 -17.74
N LEU A 150 -7.33 -5.78 -17.78
CA LEU A 150 -8.29 -4.77 -17.34
C LEU A 150 -9.54 -4.75 -18.24
N PRO A 151 -10.76 -4.73 -17.66
CA PRO A 151 -11.98 -4.70 -18.45
C PRO A 151 -12.05 -3.40 -19.27
N ARG A 152 -12.03 -3.53 -20.60
CA ARG A 152 -12.20 -2.40 -21.53
C ARG A 152 -13.60 -1.82 -21.35
N ARG A 153 -13.71 -0.54 -20.98
CA ARG A 153 -15.01 0.13 -20.91
C ARG A 153 -15.57 0.35 -22.33
N PRO A 154 -16.79 -0.12 -22.65
CA PRO A 154 -17.53 0.41 -23.79
C PRO A 154 -18.08 1.80 -23.46
N ALA A 155 -18.18 2.67 -24.47
CA ALA A 155 -18.71 4.03 -24.37
C ALA A 155 -20.04 4.11 -23.59
N PRO A 156 -20.33 5.22 -22.88
CA PRO A 156 -21.45 5.30 -21.96
C PRO A 156 -22.80 5.11 -22.68
N ARG A 157 -23.46 3.96 -22.44
CA ARG A 157 -24.89 3.80 -22.71
C ARG A 157 -25.66 4.53 -21.62
N ARG A 158 -26.56 5.45 -22.01
CA ARG A 158 -27.56 6.06 -21.12
C ARG A 158 -28.24 4.96 -20.30
N ARG A 159 -28.06 4.95 -18.98
CA ARG A 159 -28.79 4.05 -18.09
C ARG A 159 -30.26 4.48 -18.05
N ALA A 160 -31.15 3.54 -18.35
CA ALA A 160 -32.53 3.62 -17.92
C ALA A 160 -32.55 3.53 -16.39
N THR A 161 -33.24 4.47 -15.75
CA THR A 161 -33.53 4.47 -14.32
C THR A 161 -34.42 3.27 -14.00
N VAL A 162 -33.82 2.24 -13.41
CA VAL A 162 -34.56 1.20 -12.69
C VAL A 162 -34.42 1.56 -11.22
N SER A 163 -35.53 1.93 -10.60
CA SER A 163 -35.64 2.12 -9.16
C SER A 163 -35.51 0.75 -8.49
N ASP A 164 -34.33 0.48 -7.95
CA ASP A 164 -34.11 -0.69 -7.10
C ASP A 164 -34.45 -0.29 -5.66
N GLN A 165 -35.60 -0.76 -5.16
CA GLN A 165 -35.87 -0.82 -3.74
C GLN A 165 -35.05 -1.98 -3.16
N ALA A 166 -33.73 -1.80 -3.08
CA ALA A 166 -32.87 -2.66 -2.30
C ALA A 166 -32.78 -2.07 -0.88
N GLY A 167 -33.14 -2.90 0.10
CA GLY A 167 -33.03 -2.56 1.51
C GLY A 167 -31.66 -1.98 1.85
N THR A 168 -31.67 -0.98 2.73
CA THR A 168 -30.49 -0.30 3.26
C THR A 168 -29.57 -1.26 4.00
N HIS A 169 -28.76 -2.03 3.30
CA HIS A 169 -27.59 -2.68 3.89
C HIS A 169 -26.50 -1.62 4.01
N ARG A 170 -26.49 -0.93 5.14
CA ARG A 170 -25.34 -0.16 5.60
C ARG A 170 -24.21 -1.17 5.84
N SER A 171 -23.11 -1.03 5.13
CA SER A 171 -21.85 -1.71 5.43
C SER A 171 -21.36 -1.22 6.82
N GLY A 172 -21.37 -2.14 7.81
CA GLY A 172 -21.05 -1.97 9.25
C GLY A 172 -22.21 -1.44 10.11
N PRO A 173 -22.44 -1.87 11.40
CA PRO A 173 -21.41 -1.75 12.43
C PRO A 173 -21.54 -2.49 13.82
N ASP A 174 -22.04 -3.72 14.03
CA ASP A 174 -22.00 -4.35 15.37
C ASP A 174 -21.36 -5.74 15.37
N LEU A 175 -20.54 -6.02 16.39
CA LEU A 175 -20.24 -7.41 16.73
C LEU A 175 -21.58 -8.07 17.05
N PRO A 176 -21.85 -9.28 16.53
CA PRO A 176 -23.06 -10.00 16.87
C PRO A 176 -23.19 -10.10 18.39
N HIS A 177 -24.43 -10.18 18.87
CA HIS A 177 -24.68 -10.40 20.30
C HIS A 177 -23.86 -11.61 20.79
N CYS A 178 -23.50 -11.70 22.07
CA CYS A 178 -22.65 -12.80 22.57
C CYS A 178 -23.23 -14.21 22.36
N GLU A 179 -24.53 -14.29 22.04
CA GLU A 179 -25.25 -15.53 21.71
C GLU A 179 -25.37 -15.78 20.20
N GLU A 180 -25.01 -14.81 19.37
CA GLU A 180 -24.99 -14.91 17.92
C GLU A 180 -23.58 -15.29 17.43
N PRO A 181 -23.46 -16.14 16.39
CA PRO A 181 -22.17 -16.54 15.87
C PRO A 181 -21.44 -15.35 15.23
N ILE A 182 -20.15 -15.22 15.53
CA ILE A 182 -19.27 -14.26 14.85
C ILE A 182 -19.03 -14.75 13.42
N LEU A 183 -19.59 -14.03 12.44
CA LEU A 183 -19.33 -14.28 11.01
C LEU A 183 -17.98 -13.73 10.60
N VAL A 184 -17.36 -14.36 9.59
CA VAL A 184 -16.05 -13.92 9.05
C VAL A 184 -16.08 -12.47 8.57
N ASP A 185 -17.19 -12.05 7.95
CA ASP A 185 -17.37 -10.67 7.51
C ASP A 185 -17.46 -9.71 8.72
N ALA A 186 -18.14 -10.09 9.79
CA ALA A 186 -18.24 -9.25 10.99
C ALA A 186 -16.89 -9.13 11.72
N PHE A 187 -16.05 -10.16 11.69
CA PHE A 187 -14.74 -10.19 12.35
C PHE A 187 -13.63 -9.55 11.51
N GLY A 188 -13.67 -9.76 10.20
CA GLY A 188 -12.64 -9.35 9.24
C GLY A 188 -12.67 -7.87 8.88
N HIS A 189 -13.60 -7.08 9.43
CA HIS A 189 -13.71 -5.64 9.16
C HIS A 189 -13.54 -4.78 10.42
N ARG A 190 -13.09 -5.36 11.55
CA ARG A 190 -12.88 -4.63 12.81
C ARG A 190 -11.42 -4.52 13.18
N TRP A 191 -11.02 -3.42 13.79
CA TRP A 191 -9.66 -3.27 14.27
C TRP A 191 -9.39 -4.23 15.44
N PRO A 192 -8.22 -4.92 15.48
CA PRO A 192 -7.11 -4.86 14.53
C PRO A 192 -7.19 -5.87 13.37
N THR A 193 -8.12 -6.83 13.43
CA THR A 193 -8.13 -8.01 12.55
C THR A 193 -8.49 -7.72 11.10
N GLY A 194 -9.25 -6.65 10.85
CA GLY A 194 -9.57 -6.18 9.51
C GLY A 194 -8.50 -5.35 8.84
N ALA A 195 -7.30 -5.25 9.43
CA ALA A 195 -6.24 -4.46 8.83
C ALA A 195 -5.72 -5.17 7.58
N GLU A 196 -5.85 -4.51 6.43
CA GLU A 196 -5.39 -5.02 5.14
C GLU A 196 -3.84 -5.06 5.11
N LYS A 197 -3.24 -4.09 5.78
CA LYS A 197 -1.80 -3.88 5.83
C LYS A 197 -1.46 -3.16 7.14
N VAL A 198 -0.34 -3.54 7.75
CA VAL A 198 0.19 -2.88 8.94
C VAL A 198 1.64 -2.51 8.70
N GLU A 199 1.99 -1.28 9.03
CA GLU A 199 3.34 -0.73 8.90
C GLU A 199 3.74 -0.01 10.20
N LEU A 200 5.03 0.31 10.31
CA LEU A 200 5.58 1.11 11.40
C LEU A 200 6.30 2.31 10.82
N TRP A 201 5.85 3.52 11.11
CA TRP A 201 6.44 4.76 10.61
C TRP A 201 7.03 5.56 11.76
N ASP A 202 8.37 5.61 11.88
CA ASP A 202 9.05 6.35 12.97
C ASP A 202 8.47 6.04 14.37
N GLY A 203 8.24 4.75 14.65
CA GLY A 203 7.69 4.27 15.92
C GLY A 203 6.16 4.45 16.08
N CYS A 204 5.46 4.80 14.99
CA CYS A 204 4.01 4.93 14.94
C CYS A 204 3.40 3.77 14.13
N PRO A 205 2.65 2.85 14.75
CA PRO A 205 1.88 1.84 14.02
C PRO A 205 0.86 2.49 13.09
N VAL A 206 0.75 1.97 11.87
CA VAL A 206 -0.21 2.42 10.85
C VAL A 206 -1.00 1.22 10.35
N PHE A 207 -2.33 1.32 10.42
CA PHE A 207 -3.27 0.29 10.01
C PHE A 207 -4.05 0.78 8.79
N TYR A 208 -3.97 0.04 7.70
CA TYR A 208 -4.72 0.30 6.47
C TYR A 208 -6.04 -0.46 6.48
N GLY A 209 -7.12 0.19 6.06
CA GLY A 209 -8.44 -0.40 5.97
C GLY A 209 -9.54 0.65 6.07
N GLU A 210 -10.76 0.19 6.33
CA GLU A 210 -11.94 1.03 6.56
C GLU A 210 -12.22 1.09 8.06
N TRP A 211 -12.02 2.27 8.67
CA TRP A 211 -12.05 2.44 10.13
C TRP A 211 -13.06 3.50 10.56
N ASP A 212 -13.88 3.19 11.56
CA ASP A 212 -14.84 4.12 12.14
C ASP A 212 -14.40 4.64 13.53
N GLU A 213 -15.19 5.51 14.16
CA GLU A 213 -14.88 6.07 15.48
C GLU A 213 -14.77 5.00 16.57
N ARG A 214 -15.48 3.88 16.43
CA ARG A 214 -15.43 2.80 17.43
C ARG A 214 -14.10 2.06 17.35
N ASP A 215 -13.60 1.80 16.15
CA ASP A 215 -12.27 1.22 15.95
C ASP A 215 -11.20 2.13 16.59
N VAL A 216 -11.35 3.44 16.46
CA VAL A 216 -10.49 4.44 17.13
C VAL A 216 -10.56 4.33 18.66
N GLU A 217 -11.75 4.24 19.25
CA GLU A 217 -11.92 4.07 20.71
C GLU A 217 -11.31 2.76 21.23
N ILE A 218 -11.44 1.67 20.48
CA ILE A 218 -10.83 0.38 20.82
C ILE A 218 -9.30 0.49 20.75
N ALA A 219 -8.77 1.05 19.66
CA ALA A 219 -7.34 1.28 19.51
C ALA A 219 -6.78 2.19 20.61
N GLN A 220 -7.51 3.25 21.00
CA GLN A 220 -7.11 4.18 22.05
C GLN A 220 -6.99 3.48 23.42
N ARG A 221 -7.86 2.49 23.69
CA ARG A 221 -7.75 1.64 24.89
C ARG A 221 -6.59 0.66 24.82
N ALA A 222 -6.30 0.11 23.64
CA ALA A 222 -5.18 -0.80 23.42
C ALA A 222 -3.81 -0.10 23.48
N TYR A 223 -3.75 1.20 23.16
CA TYR A 223 -2.55 2.02 23.21
C TYR A 223 -2.68 3.18 24.22
N PRO A 224 -2.65 2.89 25.53
CA PRO A 224 -2.81 3.91 26.55
C PRO A 224 -1.70 4.97 26.45
N GLY A 225 -2.08 6.25 26.51
CA GLY A 225 -1.16 7.38 26.43
C GLY A 225 -0.68 7.73 25.02
N ARG A 226 -1.14 7.05 23.97
CA ARG A 226 -0.92 7.41 22.56
C ARG A 226 -2.09 8.25 22.03
N VAL A 227 -1.94 8.84 20.85
CA VAL A 227 -3.03 9.53 20.13
C VAL A 227 -3.38 8.71 18.89
N VAL A 228 -4.60 8.18 18.82
CA VAL A 228 -5.08 7.49 17.62
C VAL A 228 -5.74 8.50 16.68
N ARG A 229 -5.34 8.48 15.40
CA ARG A 229 -5.82 9.40 14.37
C ARG A 229 -6.27 8.64 13.12
N LEU A 230 -7.45 8.99 12.60
CA LEU A 230 -7.85 8.66 11.23
C LEU A 230 -7.38 9.76 10.29
N ASP A 231 -6.77 9.37 9.18
CA ASP A 231 -6.34 10.33 8.17
C ASP A 231 -7.45 10.57 7.11
N GLN A 232 -8.61 9.89 7.24
CA GLN A 232 -9.77 9.93 6.35
C GLN A 232 -11.08 10.07 7.16
N PRO A 233 -12.22 10.38 6.50
CA PRO A 233 -13.53 10.33 7.15
C PRO A 233 -13.83 8.92 7.72
N PRO A 234 -14.50 8.83 8.89
CA PRO A 234 -14.85 7.55 9.49
C PRO A 234 -15.67 6.65 8.57
N GLY A 235 -15.28 5.37 8.49
CA GLY A 235 -15.89 4.36 7.63
C GLY A 235 -15.44 4.40 6.16
N GLU A 236 -14.62 5.37 5.77
CA GLU A 236 -13.99 5.38 4.45
C GLU A 236 -12.62 4.65 4.45
N PRO A 237 -12.21 4.07 3.31
CA PRO A 237 -10.88 3.48 3.17
C PRO A 237 -9.77 4.49 3.45
N GLY A 238 -8.81 4.11 4.29
CA GLY A 238 -7.66 4.95 4.59
C GLY A 238 -6.73 4.34 5.63
N THR A 239 -6.17 5.21 6.48
CA THR A 239 -5.16 4.85 7.47
C THR A 239 -5.56 5.31 8.87
N MET A 240 -5.49 4.38 9.82
CA MET A 240 -5.49 4.70 11.25
C MET A 240 -4.06 4.66 11.77
N THR A 241 -3.59 5.79 12.30
CA THR A 241 -2.22 5.96 12.80
C THR A 241 -2.22 6.12 14.31
N VAL A 242 -1.35 5.37 15.01
CA VAL A 242 -1.15 5.46 16.45
C VAL A 242 0.09 6.30 16.76
N LEU A 243 -0.14 7.58 17.06
CA LEU A 243 0.88 8.60 17.29
C LEU A 243 1.35 8.63 18.76
N PRO A 244 2.56 9.13 19.05
CA PRO A 244 3.00 9.44 20.41
C PRO A 244 2.01 10.34 21.16
N GLY A 245 1.96 10.20 22.48
CA GLY A 245 1.13 11.05 23.33
C GLY A 245 1.61 12.50 23.37
N PRO A 246 0.74 13.46 23.73
CA PRO A 246 1.17 14.82 24.04
C PRO A 246 2.15 14.81 25.22
N GLY A 247 3.42 15.18 24.96
CA GLY A 247 4.50 15.23 25.95
C GLY A 247 5.66 14.26 25.72
N THR A 248 5.48 13.24 24.87
CA THR A 248 6.60 12.42 24.37
C THR A 248 7.23 13.12 23.16
N VAL A 249 8.21 13.99 23.40
CA VAL A 249 9.08 14.48 22.32
C VAL A 249 9.87 13.29 21.78
N PRO A 250 9.86 12.99 20.48
CA PRO A 250 10.75 11.98 19.92
C PRO A 250 12.19 12.41 20.22
N HIS A 251 12.95 11.55 20.90
CA HIS A 251 14.38 11.80 21.09
C HIS A 251 15.05 11.89 19.71
N PRO A 252 15.75 13.00 19.37
CA PRO A 252 16.55 13.04 18.16
C PRO A 252 17.67 12.00 18.29
N ARG A 253 17.80 11.15 17.27
CA ARG A 253 18.71 9.99 17.23
C ARG A 253 20.16 10.42 17.38
N GLY A 254 20.90 9.72 18.24
CA GLY A 254 22.37 9.70 18.18
C GLY A 254 22.80 8.67 17.13
N HIS A 255 23.50 9.13 16.10
CA HIS A 255 24.29 8.25 15.25
C HIS A 255 25.48 7.74 16.06
N GLY A 256 25.55 6.43 16.28
CA GLY A 256 26.69 5.69 16.79
C GLY A 256 27.04 4.57 15.85
#